data_AF-I4KCD1-F1
#
_entry.id   AF-I4KCD1-F1
#
_cell.length_a   1.000
_cell.length_b   1.000
_cell.length_c   1.000
_cell.angle_alpha   90.00
_cell.angle_beta   90.00
_cell.angle_gamma   90.00
#
_symmetry.space_group_name_H-M   'P 1'
#
loop_
_entity.id
_entity.type
_entity.pdbx_description
1 polymer ?
#
loop_
_entity_poly.entity_id
_entity_poly.type
_entity_poly.pdbx_seq_one_letter_code
_entity_poly.pdbx_strand_id
1 'polypeptide(L)'
;MPSTVHWNKSQLTGSQREQIAQEHKRMEGIEKPEQDVSRKPEFATGRPPGDNRTAEQIINDNPILKNLGHQKDINRSLAYKLLGDWTSNNKDPEARADAAFNAARVLNYIDTSLSADGEHRGKAHGNGDLEGITRSGDARHGTPAGMWKDFTEQGYSALREHHRLDSTSDTHVKADGTNKDNLQWAAGEAGKRTWFIPGLSNILLGIGDADQGLVGALKGAKDGFDKTRADGFDQALDSAAKGNIWGVLKGYASAVSKNEATPELVKSVLNKAAR
;
A
#
# COMPACT_ATOMS: atom_id res chain seq x y z
N MET A 1 13.79 -29.29 -23.18
CA MET A 1 13.66 -27.99 -22.48
C MET A 1 12.42 -27.32 -23.03
N PRO A 2 11.40 -26.95 -22.23
CA PRO A 2 10.26 -26.24 -22.78
C PRO A 2 10.69 -24.78 -23.02
N SER A 3 10.54 -24.34 -24.27
CA SER A 3 10.79 -22.98 -24.73
C SER A 3 10.03 -21.98 -23.87
N THR A 4 10.75 -21.04 -23.28
CA THR A 4 10.19 -19.88 -22.59
C THR A 4 9.46 -19.00 -23.60
N VAL A 5 8.14 -19.12 -23.66
CA VAL A 5 7.31 -18.16 -24.41
C VAL A 5 7.30 -16.86 -23.60
N HIS A 6 8.23 -15.98 -23.94
CA HIS A 6 8.25 -14.60 -23.48
C HIS A 6 7.28 -13.80 -24.34
N TRP A 7 6.63 -12.78 -23.77
CA TRP A 7 5.87 -11.82 -24.57
C TRP A 7 6.76 -11.29 -25.71
N ASN A 8 6.28 -11.40 -26.95
CA ASN A 8 7.02 -11.02 -28.14
C ASN A 8 6.07 -10.38 -29.16
N LYS A 9 6.33 -9.14 -29.54
CA LYS A 9 5.54 -8.38 -30.52
C LYS A 9 5.34 -9.13 -31.86
N SER A 10 6.30 -9.95 -32.28
CA SER A 10 6.21 -10.70 -33.54
C SER A 10 5.13 -11.79 -33.54
N GLN A 11 4.70 -12.25 -32.36
CA GLN A 11 3.73 -13.34 -32.17
C GLN A 11 2.28 -12.83 -32.01
N LEU A 12 2.05 -11.51 -32.09
CA LEU A 12 0.73 -10.91 -31.93
C LEU A 12 -0.17 -11.16 -33.15
N THR A 13 -1.42 -11.53 -32.87
CA THR A 13 -2.52 -11.64 -33.86
C THR A 13 -2.93 -10.28 -34.41
N GLY A 14 -3.66 -10.25 -35.53
CA GLY A 14 -4.16 -9.00 -36.13
C GLY A 14 -4.99 -8.15 -35.16
N SER A 15 -5.94 -8.77 -34.45
CA SER A 15 -6.76 -8.09 -33.45
C SER A 15 -5.94 -7.54 -32.27
N GLN A 16 -4.93 -8.27 -31.79
CA GLN A 16 -4.03 -7.77 -30.75
C GLN A 16 -3.21 -6.56 -31.23
N ARG A 17 -2.75 -6.57 -32.48
CA ARG A 17 -2.02 -5.43 -33.07
C ARG A 17 -2.90 -4.19 -33.18
N GLU A 18 -4.18 -4.36 -33.55
CA GLU A 18 -5.15 -3.25 -33.58
C GLU A 18 -5.41 -2.67 -32.18
N GLN A 19 -5.58 -3.52 -31.16
CA GLN A 19 -5.73 -3.08 -29.77
C GLN A 19 -4.50 -2.30 -29.29
N ILE A 20 -3.29 -2.80 -29.59
CA ILE A 20 -2.04 -2.10 -29.28
C ILE A 20 -1.94 -0.76 -30.01
N ALA A 21 -2.33 -0.69 -31.29
CA ALA A 21 -2.31 0.56 -32.03
C ALA A 21 -3.28 1.60 -31.46
N GLN A 22 -4.47 1.17 -31.02
CA GLN A 22 -5.42 2.06 -30.32
C GLN A 22 -4.85 2.56 -29.00
N GLU A 23 -4.17 1.69 -28.25
CA GLU A 23 -3.55 2.05 -26.98
C GLU A 23 -2.33 2.97 -27.16
N HIS A 24 -1.54 2.78 -28.22
CA HIS A 24 -0.46 3.69 -28.60
C HIS A 24 -0.99 5.06 -29.01
N LYS A 25 -2.07 5.12 -29.79
CA LYS A 25 -2.73 6.39 -30.14
C LYS A 25 -3.22 7.16 -28.90
N ARG A 26 -3.63 6.43 -27.88
CA ARG A 26 -4.04 6.96 -26.57
C ARG A 26 -2.87 7.50 -25.72
N MET A 27 -1.63 7.13 -26.05
CA MET A 27 -0.40 7.57 -25.39
C MET A 27 0.34 8.64 -26.21
N GLU A 28 -0.12 8.92 -27.42
CA GLU A 28 0.52 9.85 -28.34
C GLU A 28 0.58 11.26 -27.74
N GLY A 29 1.77 11.87 -27.77
CA GLY A 29 2.01 13.21 -27.22
C GLY A 29 2.15 13.27 -25.69
N ILE A 30 2.00 12.16 -24.97
CA ILE A 30 2.26 12.09 -23.52
C ILE A 30 3.74 11.82 -23.29
N GLU A 31 4.41 12.68 -22.54
CA GLU A 31 5.77 12.43 -22.08
C GLU A 31 5.76 11.33 -21.00
N LYS A 32 6.57 10.27 -21.18
CA LYS A 32 6.63 9.09 -20.29
C LYS A 32 5.25 8.46 -20.02
N PRO A 33 4.57 7.95 -21.06
CA PRO A 33 3.18 7.49 -20.96
C PRO A 33 2.96 6.32 -19.98
N GLU A 34 4.01 5.60 -19.60
CA GLU A 34 3.95 4.60 -18.54
C GLU A 34 3.63 5.19 -17.14
N GLN A 35 3.74 6.51 -16.96
CA GLN A 35 3.39 7.23 -15.74
C GLN A 35 1.91 7.67 -15.72
N ASP A 36 1.18 7.56 -16.84
CA ASP A 36 -0.27 7.78 -16.88
C ASP A 36 -1.00 6.59 -16.23
N VAL A 37 -1.37 6.78 -14.96
CA VAL A 37 -2.08 5.79 -14.15
C VAL A 37 -3.60 6.01 -14.13
N SER A 38 -4.10 7.00 -14.87
CA SER A 38 -5.55 7.27 -14.96
C SER A 38 -6.33 6.12 -15.61
N ARG A 39 -5.61 5.22 -16.31
CA ARG A 39 -6.16 4.06 -16.98
C ARG A 39 -5.42 2.81 -16.54
N LYS A 40 -6.20 1.80 -16.18
CA LYS A 40 -5.68 0.47 -15.89
C LYS A 40 -5.01 -0.10 -17.14
N PRO A 41 -3.78 -0.62 -17.05
CA PRO A 41 -3.19 -1.35 -18.16
C PRO A 41 -3.91 -2.69 -18.34
N GLU A 42 -4.25 -3.06 -19.58
CA GLU A 42 -5.00 -4.29 -19.89
C GLU A 42 -4.15 -5.38 -20.56
N PHE A 43 -3.05 -4.98 -21.20
CA PHE A 43 -2.12 -5.88 -21.88
C PHE A 43 -0.77 -5.18 -22.10
N ALA A 44 0.24 -5.98 -22.43
CA ALA A 44 1.57 -5.49 -22.76
C ALA A 44 1.58 -4.92 -24.19
N THR A 45 2.01 -3.67 -24.32
CA THR A 45 2.02 -2.90 -25.58
C THR A 45 3.43 -2.69 -26.12
N GLY A 46 4.43 -2.73 -25.23
CA GLY A 46 5.73 -2.10 -25.45
C GLY A 46 5.61 -0.58 -25.57
N ARG A 47 6.75 0.07 -25.82
CA ARG A 47 6.82 1.53 -25.97
C ARG A 47 5.95 2.00 -27.14
N PRO A 48 5.25 3.14 -27.02
CA PRO A 48 4.52 3.72 -28.14
C PRO A 48 5.46 4.27 -29.22
N PRO A 49 4.98 4.46 -30.45
CA PRO A 49 5.76 5.07 -31.52
C PRO A 49 6.34 6.43 -31.10
N GLY A 50 7.62 6.64 -31.39
CA GLY A 50 8.34 7.86 -31.04
C GLY A 50 9.06 7.81 -29.68
N ASP A 51 8.73 6.87 -28.80
CA ASP A 51 9.50 6.62 -27.58
C ASP A 51 10.73 5.75 -27.88
N ASN A 52 11.88 6.41 -28.05
CA ASN A 52 13.17 5.77 -28.35
C ASN A 52 14.02 5.54 -27.08
N ARG A 53 13.45 5.68 -25.88
CA ARG A 53 14.22 5.49 -24.64
C ARG A 53 14.72 4.07 -24.51
N THR A 54 15.94 3.91 -24.00
CA THR A 54 16.50 2.59 -23.69
C THR A 54 15.83 1.97 -22.47
N ALA A 55 16.02 0.66 -22.27
CA ALA A 55 15.59 -0.02 -21.06
C ALA A 55 16.15 0.65 -19.80
N GLU A 56 17.43 1.03 -19.81
CA GLU A 56 18.09 1.74 -18.70
C GLU A 56 17.43 3.09 -18.40
N GLN A 57 17.05 3.86 -19.41
CA GLN A 57 16.39 5.15 -19.21
C GLN A 57 15.03 4.96 -18.55
N ILE A 58 14.23 4.01 -19.06
CA ILE A 58 12.91 3.69 -18.50
C ILE A 58 13.02 3.14 -17.06
N ILE A 59 13.98 2.24 -16.82
CA ILE A 59 14.23 1.70 -15.47
C ILE A 59 14.66 2.83 -14.53
N ASN A 60 15.52 3.75 -14.95
CA ASN A 60 15.94 4.87 -14.10
C ASN A 60 14.83 5.88 -13.84
N ASP A 61 13.91 6.05 -14.79
CA ASP A 61 12.71 6.88 -14.66
C ASP A 61 11.63 6.26 -13.75
N ASN A 62 11.74 4.96 -13.43
CA ASN A 62 10.83 4.25 -12.54
C ASN A 62 11.58 3.70 -11.30
N PRO A 63 11.59 4.44 -10.17
CA PRO A 63 12.31 4.05 -8.97
C PRO A 63 11.97 2.64 -8.45
N ILE A 64 10.71 2.22 -8.54
CA ILE A 64 10.29 0.89 -8.08
C ILE A 64 10.86 -0.19 -8.98
N LEU A 65 10.80 -0.03 -10.30
CA LEU A 65 11.37 -0.97 -11.24
C LEU A 65 12.90 -1.07 -11.07
N LYS A 66 13.55 0.07 -10.83
CA LYS A 66 14.99 0.14 -10.56
C LYS A 66 15.39 -0.63 -9.31
N ASN A 67 14.61 -0.49 -8.24
CA ASN A 67 14.88 -1.09 -6.94
C ASN A 67 14.20 -2.45 -6.74
N LEU A 68 13.44 -2.92 -7.75
CA LEU A 68 12.69 -4.15 -7.67
C LEU A 68 13.67 -5.29 -7.35
N GLY A 69 13.50 -5.96 -6.22
CA GLY A 69 14.46 -6.99 -5.80
C GLY A 69 14.25 -8.34 -6.49
N HIS A 70 14.83 -9.37 -5.89
CA HIS A 70 14.76 -10.78 -6.34
C HIS A 70 14.06 -11.68 -5.32
N GLN A 71 13.28 -11.08 -4.40
CA GLN A 71 12.51 -11.82 -3.40
C GLN A 71 11.52 -12.76 -4.08
N LYS A 72 11.20 -13.88 -3.43
CA LYS A 72 10.42 -14.97 -4.03
C LYS A 72 9.10 -14.51 -4.63
N ASP A 73 8.32 -13.68 -3.93
CA ASP A 73 6.99 -13.26 -4.37
C ASP A 73 7.02 -12.06 -5.34
N ILE A 74 8.21 -11.54 -5.69
CA ILE A 74 8.36 -10.67 -6.86
C ILE A 74 8.15 -11.46 -8.15
N ASN A 75 8.32 -12.80 -8.12
CA ASN A 75 7.90 -13.69 -9.21
C ASN A 75 8.41 -13.26 -10.60
N ARG A 76 9.66 -12.74 -10.69
CA ARG A 76 10.22 -12.18 -11.93
C ARG A 76 10.08 -13.11 -13.14
N SER A 77 10.24 -14.43 -12.96
CA SER A 77 10.07 -15.40 -14.04
C SER A 77 8.67 -15.39 -14.65
N LEU A 78 7.62 -15.24 -13.82
CA LEU A 78 6.25 -15.10 -14.30
C LEU A 78 6.02 -13.71 -14.90
N ALA A 79 6.54 -12.67 -14.25
CA ALA A 79 6.49 -11.31 -14.77
C ALA A 79 7.08 -11.21 -16.19
N TYR A 80 8.20 -11.89 -16.47
CA TYR A 80 8.83 -11.91 -17.79
C TYR A 80 7.98 -12.61 -18.86
N LYS A 81 7.10 -13.54 -18.49
CA LYS A 81 6.17 -14.16 -19.45
C LYS A 81 5.10 -13.16 -19.88
N LEU A 82 4.66 -12.30 -18.97
CA LEU A 82 3.59 -11.33 -19.20
C LEU A 82 4.11 -10.05 -19.88
N LEU A 83 5.28 -9.58 -19.45
CA LEU A 83 5.80 -8.25 -19.79
C LEU A 83 6.99 -8.29 -20.75
N GLY A 84 7.67 -9.44 -20.87
CA GLY A 84 8.99 -9.58 -21.46
C GLY A 84 10.11 -9.47 -20.41
N ASP A 85 11.33 -9.89 -20.76
CA ASP A 85 12.50 -9.77 -19.88
C ASP A 85 13.17 -8.40 -20.08
N TRP A 86 13.07 -7.54 -19.06
CA TRP A 86 13.66 -6.20 -19.02
C TRP A 86 15.11 -6.17 -18.50
N THR A 87 15.66 -7.33 -18.13
CA THR A 87 17.03 -7.42 -17.59
C THR A 87 18.08 -7.53 -18.69
N SER A 88 19.35 -7.41 -18.32
CA SER A 88 20.50 -7.55 -19.22
C SER A 88 20.65 -8.96 -19.82
N ASN A 89 19.85 -9.94 -19.39
CA ASN A 89 19.77 -11.26 -20.03
C ASN A 89 19.11 -11.19 -21.40
N ASN A 90 18.18 -10.28 -21.61
CA ASN A 90 17.60 -10.01 -22.92
C ASN A 90 18.59 -9.20 -23.78
N LYS A 91 19.13 -9.84 -24.82
CA LYS A 91 20.14 -9.25 -25.71
C LYS A 91 19.55 -8.40 -26.83
N ASP A 92 18.24 -8.46 -27.02
CA ASP A 92 17.53 -7.57 -27.95
C ASP A 92 17.23 -6.24 -27.22
N PRO A 93 17.92 -5.13 -27.59
CA PRO A 93 17.75 -3.86 -26.89
C PRO A 93 16.34 -3.29 -27.04
N GLU A 94 15.68 -3.50 -28.18
CA GLU A 94 14.34 -2.97 -28.45
C GLU A 94 13.30 -3.76 -27.66
N ALA A 95 13.36 -5.09 -27.70
CA ALA A 95 12.46 -5.95 -26.93
C ALA A 95 12.65 -5.75 -25.41
N ARG A 96 13.88 -5.51 -24.96
CA ARG A 96 14.17 -5.21 -23.55
C ARG A 96 13.61 -3.86 -23.12
N ALA A 97 13.71 -2.83 -23.96
CA ALA A 97 13.13 -1.52 -23.68
C ALA A 97 11.60 -1.58 -23.65
N ASP A 98 10.98 -2.36 -24.53
CA ASP A 98 9.54 -2.63 -24.49
C ASP A 98 9.12 -3.36 -23.21
N ALA A 99 9.92 -4.33 -22.77
CA ALA A 99 9.66 -5.04 -21.51
C ALA A 99 9.79 -4.12 -20.29
N ALA A 100 10.79 -3.23 -20.28
CA ALA A 100 10.95 -2.23 -19.23
C ALA A 100 9.76 -1.28 -19.19
N PHE A 101 9.27 -0.82 -20.35
CA PHE A 101 8.07 0.01 -20.46
C PHE A 101 6.83 -0.68 -19.89
N ASN A 102 6.59 -1.94 -20.29
CA ASN A 102 5.46 -2.72 -19.80
C ASN A 102 5.51 -2.88 -18.27
N ALA A 103 6.68 -3.21 -17.73
CA ALA A 103 6.89 -3.36 -16.29
C ALA A 103 6.68 -2.05 -15.53
N ALA A 104 7.25 -0.95 -16.04
CA ALA A 104 7.10 0.38 -15.45
C ALA A 104 5.62 0.79 -15.39
N ARG A 105 4.86 0.54 -16.45
CA ARG A 105 3.43 0.87 -16.51
C ARG A 105 2.62 0.14 -15.45
N VAL A 106 2.85 -1.16 -15.28
CA VAL A 106 2.15 -1.97 -14.26
C VAL A 106 2.58 -1.54 -12.85
N LEU A 107 3.87 -1.33 -12.61
CA LEU A 107 4.38 -0.93 -11.29
C LEU A 107 3.87 0.46 -10.90
N ASN A 108 3.85 1.43 -11.81
CA ASN A 108 3.28 2.75 -11.55
C ASN A 108 1.79 2.66 -11.19
N TYR A 109 1.02 1.85 -11.93
CA TYR A 109 -0.38 1.64 -11.63
C TYR A 109 -0.57 1.02 -10.23
N ILE A 110 0.20 -0.01 -9.89
CA ILE A 110 0.12 -0.65 -8.57
C ILE A 110 0.53 0.31 -7.45
N ASP A 111 1.64 1.02 -7.59
CA ASP A 111 2.18 1.92 -6.58
C ASP A 111 1.22 3.06 -6.24
N THR A 112 0.59 3.63 -7.26
CA THR A 112 -0.38 4.73 -7.14
C THR A 112 -1.77 4.28 -6.71
N SER A 113 -1.98 2.99 -6.41
CA SER A 113 -3.24 2.50 -5.87
C SER A 113 -3.61 3.26 -4.60
N LEU A 114 -4.90 3.52 -4.42
CA LEU A 114 -5.44 4.02 -3.16
C LEU A 114 -5.39 2.92 -2.09
N SER A 115 -5.47 3.31 -0.81
CA SER A 115 -5.65 2.37 0.29
C SER A 115 -6.95 1.56 0.16
N ALA A 116 -7.12 0.54 1.00
CA ALA A 116 -8.31 -0.31 0.97
C ALA A 116 -9.62 0.47 1.19
N ASP A 117 -9.59 1.54 1.99
CA ASP A 117 -10.70 2.48 2.23
C ASP A 117 -10.83 3.59 1.17
N GLY A 118 -9.91 3.67 0.21
CA GLY A 118 -9.98 4.59 -0.94
C GLY A 118 -9.28 5.91 -0.69
N GLU A 119 -8.48 6.00 0.36
CA GLU A 119 -7.69 7.17 0.71
C GLU A 119 -6.33 7.18 0.00
N HIS A 120 -5.75 8.37 -0.06
CA HIS A 120 -4.42 8.56 -0.60
C HIS A 120 -3.34 8.02 0.36
N ARG A 121 -2.40 7.21 -0.15
CA ARG A 121 -1.39 6.50 0.66
C ARG A 121 -0.20 7.36 1.12
N GLY A 122 -0.21 8.65 0.82
CA GLY A 122 0.77 9.61 1.33
C GLY A 122 2.21 9.29 0.91
N LYS A 123 3.13 9.09 1.87
CA LYS A 123 4.53 8.80 1.55
C LYS A 123 4.79 7.35 1.12
N ALA A 124 3.78 6.49 1.19
CA ALA A 124 3.88 5.06 0.85
C ALA A 124 3.67 4.76 -0.64
N HIS A 125 3.49 5.79 -1.47
CA HIS A 125 3.57 5.69 -2.92
C HIS A 125 4.69 6.62 -3.44
N GLY A 126 5.29 6.28 -4.57
CA GLY A 126 6.32 7.08 -5.25
C GLY A 126 7.67 7.15 -4.53
N ASN A 127 7.87 6.35 -3.47
CA ASN A 127 9.10 6.30 -2.69
C ASN A 127 10.18 5.36 -3.30
N GLY A 128 9.82 4.61 -4.35
CA GLY A 128 10.71 3.66 -4.99
C GLY A 128 10.73 2.28 -4.36
N ASP A 129 9.82 2.00 -3.41
CA ASP A 129 9.67 0.71 -2.77
C ASP A 129 8.33 0.06 -3.15
N LEU A 130 8.36 -1.23 -3.43
CA LEU A 130 7.14 -2.02 -3.59
C LEU A 130 6.68 -2.48 -2.20
N GLU A 131 5.81 -1.69 -1.60
CA GLU A 131 5.34 -1.88 -0.22
C GLU A 131 4.70 -3.25 0.01
N GLY A 132 4.99 -3.85 1.17
CA GLY A 132 4.34 -5.09 1.62
C GLY A 132 5.18 -6.37 1.51
N ILE A 133 6.40 -6.31 0.97
CA ILE A 133 7.33 -7.44 1.00
C ILE A 133 7.86 -7.67 2.43
N THR A 134 7.75 -8.90 2.92
CA THR A 134 8.30 -9.30 4.22
C THR A 134 9.81 -9.55 4.15
N ARG A 135 10.46 -9.68 5.31
CA ARG A 135 11.88 -10.07 5.38
C ARG A 135 12.16 -11.44 4.79
N SER A 136 11.20 -12.37 4.80
CA SER A 136 11.28 -13.68 4.15
C SER A 136 11.00 -13.64 2.65
N GLY A 137 10.63 -12.46 2.12
CA GLY A 137 10.34 -12.26 0.71
C GLY A 137 8.91 -12.63 0.30
N ASP A 138 8.00 -12.81 1.26
CA ASP A 138 6.57 -12.99 1.01
C ASP A 138 5.92 -11.64 0.70
N ALA A 139 4.96 -11.60 -0.21
CA ALA A 139 4.11 -10.45 -0.42
C ALA A 139 2.84 -10.57 0.45
N ARG A 140 2.54 -9.56 1.27
CA ARG A 140 1.32 -9.57 2.09
C ARG A 140 0.10 -9.15 1.27
N HIS A 141 -1.03 -9.81 1.51
CA HIS A 141 -2.31 -9.41 0.92
C HIS A 141 -2.75 -8.03 1.44
N GLY A 142 -3.41 -7.23 0.59
CA GLY A 142 -3.77 -5.85 0.90
C GLY A 142 -2.62 -4.85 0.80
N THR A 143 -1.56 -5.18 0.05
CA THR A 143 -0.39 -4.32 -0.19
C THR A 143 -0.08 -4.23 -1.69
N PRO A 144 0.68 -3.21 -2.15
CA PRO A 144 1.18 -3.14 -3.52
C PRO A 144 1.94 -4.40 -3.95
N ALA A 145 2.78 -4.95 -3.09
CA ALA A 145 3.49 -6.20 -3.34
C ALA A 145 2.52 -7.38 -3.54
N GLY A 146 1.43 -7.42 -2.76
CA GLY A 146 0.37 -8.41 -2.93
C GLY A 146 -0.31 -8.29 -4.29
N MET A 147 -0.62 -7.07 -4.72
CA MET A 147 -1.20 -6.82 -6.05
C MET A 147 -0.23 -7.15 -7.18
N TRP A 148 1.07 -6.88 -7.02
CA TRP A 148 2.09 -7.30 -7.96
C TRP A 148 2.16 -8.82 -8.07
N LYS A 149 2.14 -9.53 -6.93
CA LYS A 149 2.10 -10.99 -6.92
C LYS A 149 0.88 -11.53 -7.67
N ASP A 150 -0.31 -11.02 -7.34
CA ASP A 150 -1.56 -11.36 -8.04
C ASP A 150 -1.43 -11.13 -9.55
N PHE A 151 -0.87 -9.98 -9.97
CA PHE A 151 -0.60 -9.69 -11.37
C PHE A 151 0.34 -10.72 -12.01
N THR A 152 1.44 -11.08 -11.35
CA THR A 152 2.37 -12.08 -11.92
C THR A 152 1.74 -13.46 -12.07
N GLU A 153 0.77 -13.80 -11.23
CA GLU A 153 0.11 -15.11 -11.25
C GLU A 153 -1.11 -15.16 -12.20
N GLN A 154 -1.85 -14.05 -12.33
CA GLN A 154 -3.15 -14.00 -13.02
C GLN A 154 -3.16 -13.05 -14.24
N GLY A 155 -2.08 -12.31 -14.47
CA GLY A 155 -1.97 -11.30 -15.52
C GLY A 155 -2.77 -10.03 -15.23
N TYR A 156 -3.07 -9.28 -16.29
CA TYR A 156 -3.73 -7.96 -16.19
C TYR A 156 -5.13 -7.99 -15.57
N SER A 157 -5.79 -9.15 -15.53
CA SER A 157 -7.10 -9.31 -14.87
C SER A 157 -7.02 -9.13 -13.34
N ALA A 158 -5.84 -9.34 -12.74
CA ALA A 158 -5.63 -9.08 -11.32
C ALA A 158 -5.49 -7.59 -10.99
N LEU A 159 -5.29 -6.70 -11.96
CA LEU A 159 -5.29 -5.27 -11.68
C LEU A 159 -6.74 -4.81 -11.44
N ARG A 160 -6.96 -4.10 -10.33
CA ARG A 160 -8.29 -3.74 -9.84
C ARG A 160 -8.81 -2.48 -10.55
N GLU A 161 -10.00 -2.54 -11.14
CA GLU A 161 -10.63 -1.37 -11.82
C GLU A 161 -10.82 -0.17 -10.90
N HIS A 162 -11.17 -0.42 -9.63
CA HIS A 162 -11.38 0.62 -8.65
C HIS A 162 -10.06 1.20 -8.09
N HIS A 163 -8.90 0.73 -8.58
CA HIS A 163 -7.57 1.24 -8.25
C HIS A 163 -7.31 1.37 -6.73
N ARG A 164 -7.78 0.38 -5.97
CA ARG A 164 -7.60 0.29 -4.51
C ARG A 164 -6.94 -1.02 -4.15
N LEU A 165 -6.17 -1.00 -3.07
CA LEU A 165 -5.69 -2.22 -2.42
C LEU A 165 -6.87 -3.04 -1.88
N ASP A 166 -6.67 -4.36 -1.78
CA ASP A 166 -7.67 -5.21 -1.14
C ASP A 166 -7.69 -4.98 0.37
N SER A 167 -8.86 -5.18 0.98
CA SER A 167 -8.95 -5.21 2.44
C SER A 167 -8.28 -6.48 2.97
N THR A 168 -7.53 -6.36 4.07
CA THR A 168 -6.84 -7.50 4.68
C THR A 168 -7.12 -7.58 6.17
N SER A 169 -7.24 -8.79 6.69
CA SER A 169 -7.29 -9.06 8.14
C SER A 169 -5.89 -9.19 8.75
N ASP A 170 -4.83 -9.07 7.95
CA ASP A 170 -3.46 -9.15 8.44
C ASP A 170 -3.11 -7.91 9.26
N THR A 171 -3.00 -8.08 10.57
CA THR A 171 -2.73 -6.99 11.50
C THR A 171 -1.34 -6.36 11.34
N HIS A 172 -0.43 -7.02 10.61
CA HIS A 172 0.89 -6.47 10.27
C HIS A 172 0.84 -5.49 9.09
N VAL A 173 -0.28 -5.39 8.38
CA VAL A 173 -0.47 -4.43 7.29
C VAL A 173 -1.13 -3.17 7.85
N LYS A 174 -0.63 -2.00 7.48
CA LYS A 174 -1.26 -0.70 7.76
C LYS A 174 -2.36 -0.41 6.74
N ALA A 175 -3.25 0.53 7.04
CA ALA A 175 -4.32 0.91 6.12
C ALA A 175 -3.79 1.39 4.75
N ASP A 176 -2.61 2.06 4.76
CA ASP A 176 -1.89 2.48 3.57
C ASP A 176 -1.11 1.33 2.87
N GLY A 177 -1.34 0.06 3.22
CA GLY A 177 -0.70 -1.09 2.58
C GLY A 177 0.79 -1.28 2.89
N THR A 178 1.38 -0.50 3.81
CA THR A 178 2.75 -0.72 4.29
C THR A 178 2.81 -1.76 5.40
N ASN A 179 4.01 -2.28 5.67
CA ASN A 179 4.24 -3.24 6.76
C ASN A 179 4.52 -2.51 8.09
N LYS A 180 3.87 -2.97 9.17
CA LYS A 180 4.26 -2.67 10.55
C LYS A 180 5.51 -3.45 10.93
N ASP A 181 6.41 -2.81 11.68
CA ASP A 181 7.46 -3.52 12.38
C ASP A 181 6.91 -4.26 13.63
N ASN A 182 7.75 -5.11 14.24
CA ASN A 182 7.33 -5.92 15.39
C ASN A 182 6.95 -5.08 16.61
N LEU A 183 7.57 -3.92 16.82
CA LEU A 183 7.27 -3.03 17.93
C LEU A 183 5.91 -2.36 17.72
N GLN A 184 5.69 -1.79 16.54
CA GLN A 184 4.43 -1.19 16.15
C GLN A 184 3.28 -2.19 16.26
N TRP A 185 3.45 -3.38 15.69
CA TRP A 185 2.44 -4.43 15.76
C TRP A 185 2.15 -4.84 17.22
N ALA A 186 3.18 -5.12 18.03
CA ALA A 186 3.01 -5.53 19.42
C ALA A 186 2.34 -4.43 20.25
N ALA A 187 2.72 -3.17 20.06
CA ALA A 187 2.11 -2.03 20.72
C ALA A 187 0.64 -1.87 20.31
N GLY A 188 0.32 -1.91 19.01
CA GLY A 188 -1.06 -1.81 18.55
C GLY A 188 -1.96 -2.93 19.10
N GLU A 189 -1.47 -4.18 19.13
CA GLU A 189 -2.22 -5.31 19.69
C GLU A 189 -2.38 -5.19 21.21
N ALA A 190 -1.35 -4.75 21.94
CA ALA A 190 -1.46 -4.47 23.37
C ALA A 190 -2.44 -3.32 23.64
N GLY A 191 -2.39 -2.25 22.86
CA GLY A 191 -3.29 -1.10 22.94
C GLY A 191 -4.76 -1.48 22.77
N LYS A 192 -5.05 -2.38 21.82
CA LYS A 192 -6.38 -2.98 21.65
C LYS A 192 -6.86 -3.74 22.88
N ARG A 193 -5.98 -4.49 23.53
CA ARG A 193 -6.31 -5.30 24.71
C ARG A 193 -6.46 -4.48 25.99
N THR A 194 -5.82 -3.31 26.07
CA THR A 194 -5.89 -2.40 27.23
C THR A 194 -6.93 -1.30 27.06
N TRP A 195 -7.93 -1.45 26.19
CA TRP A 195 -8.94 -0.43 25.88
C TRP A 195 -9.62 0.22 27.10
N PHE A 196 -9.77 -0.55 28.18
CA PHE A 196 -10.38 -0.11 29.45
C PHE A 196 -9.48 0.83 30.27
N ILE A 197 -8.23 1.03 29.85
CA ILE A 197 -7.29 2.04 30.36
C ILE A 197 -7.00 3.02 29.21
N PRO A 198 -7.85 4.04 28.97
CA PRO A 198 -7.77 4.87 27.76
C PRO A 198 -6.40 5.49 27.51
N GLY A 199 -5.73 5.99 28.57
CA GLY A 199 -4.38 6.56 28.45
C GLY A 199 -3.33 5.58 27.95
N LEU A 200 -3.28 4.38 28.52
CA LEU A 200 -2.36 3.34 28.08
C LEU A 200 -2.73 2.84 26.68
N SER A 201 -4.02 2.62 26.44
CA SER A 201 -4.54 2.14 25.15
C SER A 201 -4.18 3.08 24.01
N ASN A 202 -4.53 4.36 24.12
CA ASN A 202 -4.25 5.35 23.08
C ASN A 202 -2.75 5.56 22.86
N ILE A 203 -1.92 5.54 23.92
CA ILE A 203 -0.44 5.59 23.77
C ILE A 203 0.06 4.41 22.93
N LEU A 204 -0.39 3.20 23.26
CA LEU A 204 0.04 1.98 22.59
C LEU A 204 -0.49 1.89 21.15
N LEU A 205 -1.74 2.30 20.90
CA LEU A 205 -2.30 2.45 19.55
C LEU A 205 -1.51 3.49 18.74
N GLY A 206 -1.21 4.65 19.34
CA GLY A 206 -0.40 5.69 18.71
C GLY A 206 0.99 5.22 18.30
N ILE A 207 1.65 4.39 19.13
CA ILE A 207 2.91 3.73 18.75
C ILE A 207 2.69 2.76 17.58
N GLY A 208 1.59 2.02 17.57
CA GLY A 208 1.26 1.05 16.52
C GLY A 208 0.97 1.67 15.15
N ASP A 209 0.46 2.90 15.13
CA ASP A 209 0.10 3.64 13.92
C ASP A 209 1.22 4.56 13.41
N ALA A 210 2.21 4.87 14.24
CA ALA A 210 3.30 5.80 13.93
C ALA A 210 4.22 5.35 12.78
N ASP A 211 5.10 6.26 12.34
CA ASP A 211 6.24 5.93 11.48
C ASP A 211 7.19 4.92 12.16
N GLN A 212 7.94 4.15 11.37
CA GLN A 212 8.86 3.13 11.91
C GLN A 212 10.01 3.73 12.73
N GLY A 213 10.47 2.97 13.72
CA GLY A 213 11.63 3.31 14.56
C GLY A 213 11.32 4.12 15.82
N LEU A 214 12.35 4.34 16.65
CA LEU A 214 12.23 4.90 18.00
C LEU A 214 11.62 6.31 18.01
N VAL A 215 12.02 7.18 17.07
CA VAL A 215 11.51 8.55 16.99
C VAL A 215 10.02 8.56 16.64
N GLY A 216 9.62 7.73 15.67
CA GLY A 216 8.21 7.54 15.31
C GLY A 216 7.41 7.04 16.50
N ALA A 217 7.90 6.01 17.21
CA ALA A 217 7.26 5.48 18.40
C ALA A 217 7.09 6.54 19.51
N LEU A 218 8.10 7.36 19.79
CA LEU A 218 7.99 8.45 20.76
C LEU A 218 6.94 9.50 20.36
N LYS A 219 6.89 9.85 19.08
CA LYS A 219 5.88 10.77 18.55
C LYS A 219 4.48 10.16 18.65
N GLY A 220 4.30 8.90 18.23
CA GLY A 220 3.03 8.19 18.33
C GLY A 220 2.53 8.04 19.77
N ALA A 221 3.44 7.74 20.71
CA ALA A 221 3.12 7.71 22.13
C ALA A 221 2.62 9.07 22.63
N LYS A 222 3.26 10.16 22.22
CA LYS A 222 2.83 11.52 22.53
C LYS A 222 1.46 11.83 21.93
N ASP A 223 1.25 11.52 20.65
CA ASP A 223 -0.03 11.76 19.97
C ASP A 223 -1.17 10.98 20.63
N GLY A 224 -0.92 9.73 21.04
CA GLY A 224 -1.86 8.91 21.81
C GLY A 224 -2.17 9.47 23.20
N PHE A 225 -1.17 10.02 23.88
CA PHE A 225 -1.38 10.70 25.17
C PHE A 225 -2.22 11.99 24.99
N ASP A 226 -1.87 12.81 24.00
CA ASP A 226 -2.59 14.06 23.70
C ASP A 226 -4.06 13.78 23.31
N LYS A 227 -4.31 12.70 22.55
CA LYS A 227 -5.66 12.20 22.26
C LYS A 227 -6.44 11.83 23.52
N THR A 228 -5.82 11.10 24.44
CA THR A 228 -6.45 10.74 25.73
C THR A 228 -6.90 11.96 26.52
N ARG A 229 -6.07 13.02 26.53
CA ARG A 229 -6.42 14.29 27.17
C ARG A 229 -7.64 14.92 26.53
N ALA A 230 -7.67 14.97 25.19
CA ALA A 230 -8.79 15.48 24.42
C ALA A 230 -10.08 14.66 24.59
N ASP A 231 -9.97 13.34 24.80
CA ASP A 231 -11.13 12.44 24.92
C ASP A 231 -11.86 12.55 26.27
N GLY A 232 -11.33 13.28 27.24
CA GLY A 232 -12.02 13.58 28.51
C GLY A 232 -11.19 13.36 29.76
N PHE A 233 -9.93 12.92 29.62
CA PHE A 233 -9.06 12.70 30.78
C PHE A 233 -8.78 13.99 31.57
N ASP A 234 -8.55 15.12 30.88
CA ASP A 234 -8.34 16.41 31.55
C ASP A 234 -9.59 16.87 32.32
N GLN A 235 -10.79 16.57 31.81
CA GLN A 235 -12.05 16.85 32.51
C GLN A 235 -12.20 15.99 33.78
N ALA A 236 -11.77 14.73 33.73
CA ALA A 236 -11.76 13.85 34.89
C ALA A 236 -10.80 14.37 35.97
N LEU A 237 -9.59 14.80 35.58
CA LEU A 237 -8.61 15.37 36.51
C LEU A 237 -9.09 16.69 37.16
N ASP A 238 -9.63 17.60 36.36
CA ASP A 238 -10.19 18.87 36.87
C ASP A 238 -11.37 18.61 37.82
N SER A 239 -12.23 17.64 37.51
CA SER A 239 -13.33 17.23 38.39
C SER A 239 -12.81 16.62 39.70
N ALA A 240 -11.74 15.82 39.65
CA ALA A 240 -11.12 15.24 40.85
C ALA A 240 -10.54 16.32 41.76
N ALA A 241 -9.84 17.31 41.20
CA ALA A 241 -9.31 18.45 41.95
C ALA A 241 -10.41 19.27 42.65
N LYS A 242 -11.62 19.28 42.08
CA LYS A 242 -12.82 19.93 42.64
C LYS A 242 -13.64 19.03 43.56
N GLY A 243 -13.22 17.79 43.81
CA GLY A 243 -13.99 16.80 44.59
C GLY A 243 -15.29 16.34 43.92
N ASN A 244 -15.47 16.58 42.62
CA ASN A 244 -16.68 16.23 41.86
C ASN A 244 -16.59 14.79 41.32
N ILE A 245 -17.01 13.82 42.13
CA ILE A 245 -16.97 12.38 41.79
C ILE A 245 -17.77 12.07 40.51
N TRP A 246 -18.93 12.70 40.31
CA TRP A 246 -19.72 12.51 39.08
C TRP A 246 -19.01 13.03 37.83
N GLY A 247 -18.28 14.13 37.95
CA GLY A 247 -17.44 14.66 36.87
C GLY A 247 -16.28 13.72 36.52
N VAL A 248 -15.66 13.08 37.52
CA VAL A 248 -14.62 12.06 37.31
C VAL A 248 -15.17 10.87 36.53
N LEU A 249 -16.33 10.33 36.94
CA LEU A 249 -16.98 9.20 36.27
C LEU A 249 -17.38 9.54 34.83
N LYS A 250 -17.93 10.74 34.59
CA LYS A 250 -18.28 11.20 33.24
C LYS A 250 -17.05 11.36 32.34
N GLY A 251 -15.99 11.96 32.85
CA GLY A 251 -14.73 12.13 32.10
C GLY A 251 -14.10 10.79 31.73
N TYR A 252 -14.08 9.83 32.66
CA TYR A 252 -13.64 8.46 32.38
C TYR A 252 -14.53 7.77 31.34
N ALA A 253 -15.85 7.82 31.49
CA ALA A 253 -16.79 7.22 30.55
C ALA A 253 -16.64 7.81 29.13
N SER A 254 -16.42 9.12 29.01
CA SER A 254 -16.11 9.78 27.73
C SER A 254 -14.79 9.28 27.14
N ALA A 255 -13.72 9.18 27.95
CA ALA A 255 -12.44 8.70 27.47
C ALA A 255 -12.51 7.24 26.99
N VAL A 256 -13.27 6.38 27.67
CA VAL A 256 -13.50 5.00 27.24
C VAL A 256 -14.36 4.96 25.98
N SER A 257 -15.46 5.72 25.89
CA SER A 257 -16.35 5.64 24.72
C SER A 257 -15.72 6.18 23.43
N LYS A 258 -14.80 7.14 23.54
CA LYS A 258 -14.07 7.73 22.40
C LYS A 258 -12.80 6.97 22.02
N ASN A 259 -12.27 6.12 22.89
CA ASN A 259 -11.15 5.25 22.54
C ASN A 259 -11.55 4.31 21.38
N GLU A 260 -10.75 4.31 20.33
CA GLU A 260 -11.00 3.54 19.11
C GLU A 260 -11.03 2.04 19.36
N ALA A 261 -10.20 1.54 20.28
CA ALA A 261 -10.14 0.13 20.64
C ALA A 261 -11.31 -0.34 21.53
N THR A 262 -12.16 0.56 22.02
CA THR A 262 -13.30 0.18 22.83
C THR A 262 -14.31 -0.61 21.99
N PRO A 263 -14.80 -1.77 22.47
CA PRO A 263 -15.80 -2.53 21.74
C PRO A 263 -17.08 -1.72 21.48
N GLU A 264 -17.67 -1.85 20.29
CA GLU A 264 -18.87 -1.07 19.90
C GLU A 264 -20.06 -1.25 20.85
N LEU A 265 -20.23 -2.44 21.42
CA LEU A 265 -21.23 -2.68 22.47
C LEU A 265 -21.00 -1.78 23.69
N VAL A 266 -19.75 -1.64 24.14
CA VAL A 266 -19.38 -0.80 25.28
C VAL A 266 -19.60 0.67 24.94
N LYS A 267 -19.17 1.13 23.75
CA LYS A 267 -19.42 2.50 23.27
C LYS A 267 -20.92 2.82 23.28
N SER A 268 -21.74 1.90 22.78
CA SER A 268 -23.21 2.03 22.75
C SER A 268 -23.82 2.15 24.14
N VAL A 269 -23.39 1.34 25.10
CA VAL A 269 -23.87 1.41 26.50
C VAL A 269 -23.50 2.73 27.15
N LEU A 270 -22.24 3.17 27.04
CA LEU A 270 -21.76 4.40 27.66
C LEU A 270 -22.45 5.64 27.06
N ASN A 271 -22.63 5.68 25.74
CA ASN A 271 -23.30 6.78 25.07
C ASN A 271 -24.79 6.87 25.43
N LYS A 272 -25.45 5.75 25.72
CA LYS A 272 -26.84 5.75 26.23
C LYS A 272 -26.91 6.24 27.68
N ALA A 273 -25.96 5.86 28.53
CA ALA A 273 -25.91 6.28 29.93
C ALA A 273 -25.52 7.77 30.11
N ALA A 274 -24.94 8.39 29.08
CA ALA A 274 -24.56 9.80 29.09
C ALA A 274 -25.65 10.77 28.59
N ARG A 275 -26.78 10.25 28.07
CA ARG A 275 -27.98 11.01 27.69
C ARG A 275 -28.95 11.11 28.86
#